data_AF-A0A5D8YN32-F1
#
_entry.id   AF-A0A5D8YN32-F1
#
_cell.length_a   1.000
_cell.length_b   1.000
_cell.length_c   1.000
_cell.angle_alpha   90.00
_cell.angle_beta   90.00
_cell.angle_gamma   90.00
#
_symmetry.space_group_name_H-M   'P 1'
#
loop_
_entity.id
_entity.type
_entity.pdbx_description
1 polymer ?
#
loop_
_entity_poly.entity_id
_entity_poly.type
_entity_poly.pdbx_seq_one_letter_code
_entity_poly.pdbx_strand_id
1 'polypeptide(L)'
;MLRRVALCLSLLTISACNGAEQGGAASRAAKSSAANAGAPHQPQPAHEAKPAGDTYANMPYAKARGALLAAGWLPLRTPECRTNVGGDAPVCNALPETDSCSGDGHCLMRFAKPGGAQRLTLHAFGDASKWNGPDADFMVLSSETRALPSAAPAACPGKDFKAFLHAYATSASVRSAFTAPVVKAAELHSDEQGDRVEPVAYASSDYNGFNLAYDGRAFHHIDAEGHTDSAPLPVQTTDAADGGTTVRYAYGSSEGRAYRFERSGDCWRLVEQLPPALD
;
A
#
# COMPACT_ATOMS: atom_id res chain seq x y z
N MET A 1 -12.79 37.46 40.23
CA MET A 1 -12.01 36.91 41.36
C MET A 1 -10.83 36.12 40.78
N LEU A 2 -9.62 36.60 41.02
CA LEU A 2 -8.34 36.00 40.61
C LEU A 2 -8.07 34.69 41.37
N ARG A 3 -7.34 33.76 40.73
CA ARG A 3 -6.21 32.91 41.23
C ARG A 3 -6.17 31.59 40.43
N ARG A 4 -5.04 30.99 40.07
CA ARG A 4 -3.60 31.27 40.13
C ARG A 4 -2.93 30.23 39.22
N VAL A 5 -1.95 30.68 38.44
CA VAL A 5 -0.99 29.87 37.67
C VAL A 5 -0.04 29.15 38.64
N ALA A 6 0.30 27.89 38.36
CA ALA A 6 1.42 27.20 38.99
C ALA A 6 2.28 26.52 37.90
N LEU A 7 3.40 27.19 37.61
CA LEU A 7 4.49 26.75 36.75
C LEU A 7 5.47 25.94 37.62
N CYS A 8 5.71 24.67 37.33
CA CYS A 8 6.80 23.91 37.94
C CYS A 8 7.95 23.75 36.94
N LEU A 9 8.98 24.56 37.16
CA LEU A 9 10.28 24.52 36.51
C LEU A 9 11.18 23.59 37.35
N SER A 10 11.78 22.56 36.75
CA SER A 10 12.81 21.73 37.40
C SER A 10 14.05 21.69 36.51
N LEU A 11 15.15 22.20 37.05
CA LEU A 11 16.46 22.36 36.43
C LEU A 11 17.47 21.35 37.03
N LEU A 12 18.37 20.88 36.17
CA LEU A 12 19.78 20.50 36.39
C LEU A 12 20.12 19.32 37.32
N THR A 13 20.91 18.38 36.80
CA THR A 13 22.36 18.28 37.15
C THR A 13 23.14 17.38 36.19
N ILE A 14 24.42 17.70 36.10
CA ILE A 14 25.47 17.21 35.20
C ILE A 14 26.18 16.01 35.84
N SER A 15 26.62 15.03 35.05
CA SER A 15 27.78 14.21 35.42
C SER A 15 28.57 13.77 34.20
N ALA A 16 29.82 14.18 34.16
CA ALA A 16 30.84 13.80 33.19
C ALA A 16 31.84 12.87 33.88
N CYS A 17 32.32 11.83 33.19
CA CYS A 17 33.59 11.17 33.51
C CYS A 17 34.25 10.65 32.22
N ASN A 18 35.52 11.06 32.06
CA ASN A 18 36.47 10.69 31.03
C ASN A 18 37.08 9.30 31.28
N GLY A 19 37.54 8.65 30.21
CA GLY A 19 38.57 7.60 30.20
C GLY A 19 38.98 7.35 28.74
N ALA A 20 40.04 8.00 28.24
CA ALA A 20 41.45 7.63 28.30
C ALA A 20 41.90 6.78 27.09
N GLU A 21 42.77 7.38 26.28
CA GLU A 21 43.50 6.83 25.13
C GLU A 21 44.54 5.77 25.53
N GLN A 22 44.74 4.76 24.66
CA GLN A 22 46.03 4.14 24.28
C GLN A 22 45.81 3.57 22.86
N GLY A 23 46.67 3.70 21.84
CA GLY A 23 48.09 4.02 21.79
C GLY A 23 48.83 2.95 21.00
N GLY A 24 49.07 3.21 19.69
CA GLY A 24 50.24 2.73 18.95
C GLY A 24 50.23 1.34 18.30
N ALA A 25 50.41 1.28 16.98
CA ALA A 25 51.68 0.84 16.37
C ALA A 25 51.57 0.82 14.84
N ALA A 26 52.51 1.51 14.21
CA ALA A 26 52.75 1.47 12.77
C ALA A 26 53.39 0.14 12.36
N SER A 27 53.06 -0.35 11.17
CA SER A 27 53.95 -1.25 10.41
C SER A 27 54.02 -0.81 8.96
N ARG A 28 55.26 -0.67 8.47
CA ARG A 28 55.64 -0.20 7.15
C ARG A 28 55.53 -1.33 6.12
N ALA A 29 55.01 -0.96 4.95
CA ALA A 29 55.45 -1.28 3.60
C ALA A 29 56.08 -2.65 3.29
N ALA A 30 55.44 -3.37 2.37
CA ALA A 30 56.12 -4.13 1.33
C ALA A 30 55.45 -3.85 -0.01
N LYS A 31 56.22 -3.30 -0.96
CA LYS A 31 55.90 -3.24 -2.38
C LYS A 31 55.91 -4.66 -2.94
N SER A 32 54.85 -5.05 -3.65
CA SER A 32 54.95 -6.10 -4.67
C SER A 32 54.15 -5.66 -5.89
N SER A 33 54.87 -5.49 -7.00
CA SER A 33 54.33 -5.27 -8.33
C SER A 33 54.05 -6.64 -8.93
N ALA A 34 52.81 -6.91 -9.30
CA ALA A 34 52.44 -8.08 -10.07
C ALA A 34 51.32 -7.73 -11.06
N ALA A 35 51.71 -7.79 -12.33
CA ALA A 35 50.95 -8.23 -13.49
C ALA A 35 49.44 -7.93 -13.55
N ASN A 36 49.13 -7.05 -14.51
CA ASN A 36 47.88 -6.86 -15.22
C ASN A 36 47.09 -8.18 -15.41
N ALA A 37 46.08 -8.41 -14.57
CA ALA A 37 45.08 -9.46 -14.74
C ALA A 37 43.72 -8.77 -14.89
N GLY A 38 43.05 -9.05 -16.01
CA GLY A 38 41.82 -8.39 -16.42
C GLY A 38 40.78 -8.34 -15.31
N ALA A 39 40.26 -7.14 -15.06
CA ALA A 39 39.10 -6.96 -14.21
C ALA A 39 37.96 -7.85 -14.73
N PRO A 40 37.24 -8.58 -13.86
CA PRO A 40 36.06 -9.31 -14.27
C PRO A 40 35.04 -8.30 -14.81
N HIS A 41 34.74 -8.46 -16.09
CA HIS A 41 33.67 -7.79 -16.80
C HIS A 41 32.39 -8.02 -16.00
N GLN A 42 31.93 -7.01 -15.26
CA GLN A 42 30.58 -7.04 -14.70
C GLN A 42 29.64 -7.29 -15.88
N PRO A 43 28.71 -8.26 -15.80
CA PRO A 43 27.71 -8.45 -16.82
C PRO A 43 26.94 -7.15 -16.96
N GLN A 44 27.21 -6.44 -18.05
CA GLN A 44 26.41 -5.33 -18.51
C GLN A 44 24.97 -5.87 -18.57
N PRO A 45 23.99 -5.27 -17.86
CA PRO A 45 22.63 -5.76 -17.91
C PRO A 45 22.24 -5.80 -19.38
N ALA A 46 21.83 -6.99 -19.84
CA ALA A 46 21.36 -7.20 -21.19
C ALA A 46 20.35 -6.09 -21.48
N HIS A 47 20.55 -5.39 -22.60
CA HIS A 47 19.58 -4.44 -23.11
C HIS A 47 18.22 -5.14 -23.12
N GLU A 48 17.41 -4.78 -22.12
CA GLU A 48 16.08 -5.30 -21.92
C GLU A 48 15.32 -4.99 -23.21
N ALA A 49 14.83 -6.05 -23.86
CA ALA A 49 14.10 -5.91 -25.10
C ALA A 49 13.00 -4.88 -24.87
N LYS A 50 13.01 -3.80 -25.67
CA LYS A 50 12.05 -2.71 -25.60
C LYS A 50 10.64 -3.32 -25.48
N PRO A 51 9.91 -3.10 -24.37
CA PRO A 51 8.56 -3.63 -24.24
C PRO A 51 7.70 -3.11 -25.39
N ALA A 52 6.71 -3.91 -25.79
CA ALA A 52 5.68 -3.52 -26.75
C ALA A 52 5.24 -2.06 -26.48
N GLY A 53 5.20 -1.26 -27.56
CA GLY A 53 5.22 0.21 -27.53
C GLY A 53 4.58 0.89 -26.31
N ASP A 54 5.35 1.82 -25.74
CA ASP A 54 4.96 2.63 -24.59
C ASP A 54 3.68 3.43 -24.89
N THR A 55 2.55 2.81 -24.59
CA THR A 55 1.23 3.24 -25.08
C THR A 55 0.84 4.61 -24.52
N TYR A 56 1.47 5.03 -23.41
CA TYR A 56 1.16 6.26 -22.69
C TYR A 56 2.26 7.32 -22.81
N ALA A 57 3.42 7.01 -23.40
CA ALA A 57 4.51 7.96 -23.52
C ALA A 57 4.12 9.24 -24.26
N ASN A 58 4.63 10.37 -23.77
CA ASN A 58 4.36 11.73 -24.25
C ASN A 58 2.90 12.18 -24.16
N MET A 59 2.06 11.49 -23.39
CA MET A 59 0.71 11.96 -23.09
C MET A 59 0.68 12.85 -21.84
N PRO A 60 -0.21 13.87 -21.80
CA PRO A 60 -0.56 14.52 -20.54
C PRO A 60 -1.06 13.48 -19.54
N TYR A 61 -0.60 13.60 -18.29
CA TYR A 61 -0.88 12.61 -17.25
C TYR A 61 -2.37 12.39 -17.04
N ALA A 62 -3.17 13.47 -16.94
CA ALA A 62 -4.63 13.36 -16.80
C ALA A 62 -5.29 12.52 -17.90
N LYS A 63 -4.79 12.61 -19.14
CA LYS A 63 -5.29 11.81 -20.27
C LYS A 63 -4.92 10.34 -20.13
N ALA A 64 -3.68 10.05 -19.76
CA ALA A 64 -3.22 8.69 -19.51
C ALA A 64 -4.00 8.04 -18.34
N ARG A 65 -4.16 8.77 -17.22
CA ARG A 65 -4.96 8.36 -16.06
C ARG A 65 -6.41 8.05 -16.48
N GLY A 66 -7.06 8.96 -17.21
CA GLY A 66 -8.43 8.75 -17.70
C GLY A 66 -8.57 7.49 -18.56
N ALA A 67 -7.61 7.24 -19.46
CA ALA A 67 -7.60 6.02 -20.27
C ALA A 67 -7.41 4.75 -19.44
N LEU A 68 -6.56 4.79 -18.41
CA LEU A 68 -6.34 3.66 -17.50
C LEU A 68 -7.58 3.33 -16.68
N LEU A 69 -8.21 4.35 -16.08
CA LEU A 69 -9.46 4.19 -15.32
C LEU A 69 -10.57 3.62 -16.21
N ALA A 70 -10.72 4.14 -17.44
CA ALA A 70 -11.69 3.61 -18.40
C ALA A 70 -11.42 2.15 -18.81
N ALA A 71 -10.17 1.72 -18.76
CA ALA A 71 -9.75 0.33 -19.02
C ALA A 71 -9.80 -0.58 -17.77
N GLY A 72 -10.36 -0.09 -16.66
CA GLY A 72 -10.55 -0.85 -15.42
C GLY A 72 -9.29 -1.01 -14.57
N TRP A 73 -8.24 -0.23 -14.83
CA TRP A 73 -7.15 -0.07 -13.87
C TRP A 73 -7.59 0.84 -12.73
N LEU A 74 -7.16 0.54 -11.51
CA LEU A 74 -7.39 1.39 -10.35
C LEU A 74 -6.07 2.01 -9.86
N PRO A 75 -6.11 3.20 -9.25
CA PRO A 75 -4.98 3.78 -8.54
C PRO A 75 -4.46 2.79 -7.49
N LEU A 76 -3.17 2.45 -7.53
CA LEU A 76 -2.55 1.57 -6.55
C LEU A 76 -1.99 2.41 -5.40
N ARG A 77 -2.64 2.32 -4.23
CA ARG A 77 -2.25 3.02 -3.02
C ARG A 77 -0.93 2.48 -2.49
N THR A 78 0.00 3.39 -2.20
CA THR A 78 1.26 3.08 -1.52
C THR A 78 1.26 3.77 -0.16
N PRO A 79 1.14 3.04 0.97
CA PRO A 79 1.13 3.63 2.31
C PRO A 79 2.36 4.49 2.62
N GLU A 80 3.50 4.17 2.00
CA GLU A 80 4.78 4.85 2.19
C GLU A 80 4.93 6.14 1.36
N CYS A 81 3.92 6.57 0.59
CA CYS A 81 4.03 7.74 -0.30
C CYS A 81 4.63 8.96 0.41
N ARG A 82 4.17 9.30 1.62
CA ARG A 82 4.70 10.44 2.40
C ARG A 82 6.17 10.28 2.77
N THR A 83 6.60 9.07 3.10
CA THR A 83 8.02 8.79 3.37
C THR A 83 8.83 8.91 2.08
N ASN A 84 8.32 8.36 0.97
CA ASN A 84 9.00 8.34 -0.32
C ASN A 84 9.15 9.72 -0.97
N VAL A 85 8.22 10.64 -0.72
CA VAL A 85 8.28 12.04 -1.17
C VAL A 85 9.03 12.97 -0.20
N GLY A 86 9.51 12.45 0.94
CA GLY A 86 10.27 13.21 1.93
C GLY A 86 9.45 14.05 2.91
N GLY A 87 8.17 13.72 3.12
CA GLY A 87 7.30 14.37 4.11
C GLY A 87 5.84 14.47 3.69
N ASP A 88 5.13 15.45 4.25
CA ASP A 88 3.76 15.74 3.83
C ASP A 88 3.77 16.39 2.43
N ALA A 89 3.38 15.62 1.42
CA ALA A 89 3.18 16.12 0.07
C ALA A 89 1.68 16.01 -0.31
N PRO A 90 1.01 17.12 -0.65
CA PRO A 90 -0.40 17.12 -1.07
C PRO A 90 -0.70 16.16 -2.22
N VAL A 91 0.28 15.88 -3.08
CA VAL A 91 0.16 14.93 -4.19
C VAL A 91 -0.24 13.52 -3.74
N CYS A 92 0.22 13.05 -2.57
CA CYS A 92 -0.15 11.73 -2.04
C CYS A 92 -1.64 11.64 -1.66
N ASN A 93 -2.29 12.78 -1.37
CA ASN A 93 -3.72 12.82 -1.08
C ASN A 93 -4.54 13.08 -2.36
N ALA A 94 -4.01 13.87 -3.29
CA ALA A 94 -4.68 14.22 -4.54
C ALA A 94 -4.66 13.09 -5.58
N LEU A 95 -3.59 12.29 -5.60
CA LEU A 95 -3.35 11.22 -6.57
C LEU A 95 -3.00 9.94 -5.80
N PRO A 96 -3.98 9.08 -5.48
CA PRO A 96 -3.77 7.86 -4.68
C PRO A 96 -2.76 6.89 -5.28
N GLU A 97 -2.55 6.94 -6.59
CA GLU A 97 -1.55 6.16 -7.33
C GLU A 97 -0.10 6.64 -7.14
N THR A 98 0.13 7.78 -6.48
CA THR A 98 1.49 8.31 -6.29
C THR A 98 2.28 7.40 -5.36
N ASP A 99 3.42 6.92 -5.84
CA ASP A 99 4.37 6.14 -5.05
C ASP A 99 5.50 7.00 -4.50
N SER A 100 6.09 7.82 -5.38
CA SER A 100 7.20 8.71 -5.07
C SER A 100 7.24 9.87 -6.05
N CYS A 101 7.71 11.02 -5.61
CA CYS A 101 8.02 12.18 -6.43
C CYS A 101 9.32 12.80 -5.92
N SER A 102 10.27 13.05 -6.81
CA SER A 102 11.51 13.76 -6.50
C SER A 102 11.34 15.27 -6.70
N GLY A 103 12.21 16.05 -6.04
CA GLY A 103 12.17 17.52 -6.11
C GLY A 103 12.50 18.12 -7.47
N ASP A 104 12.98 17.31 -8.42
CA ASP A 104 13.20 17.68 -9.83
C ASP A 104 11.97 17.41 -10.72
N GLY A 105 10.86 16.93 -10.16
CA GLY A 105 9.59 16.77 -10.84
C GLY A 105 9.35 15.39 -11.43
N HIS A 106 10.23 14.40 -11.22
CA HIS A 106 9.97 13.02 -11.60
C HIS A 106 9.08 12.30 -10.58
N CYS A 107 8.03 11.63 -11.05
CA CYS A 107 7.12 10.87 -10.20
C CYS A 107 6.90 9.45 -10.73
N LEU A 108 6.64 8.52 -9.82
CA LEU A 108 6.19 7.16 -10.10
C LEU A 108 4.71 7.05 -9.74
N MET A 109 3.89 6.71 -10.72
CA MET A 109 2.44 6.60 -10.58
C MET A 109 2.02 5.15 -10.86
N ARG A 110 1.41 4.48 -9.89
CA ARG A 110 1.16 3.04 -9.92
C ARG A 110 -0.32 2.73 -10.07
N PHE A 111 -0.63 1.79 -10.95
CA PHE A 111 -1.96 1.28 -11.17
C PHE A 111 -1.98 -0.24 -11.11
N ALA A 112 -3.10 -0.81 -10.71
CA ALA A 112 -3.31 -2.25 -10.70
C ALA A 112 -4.72 -2.61 -11.15
N LYS A 113 -4.90 -3.80 -11.73
CA LYS A 113 -6.24 -4.34 -11.99
C LYS A 113 -6.72 -5.14 -10.78
N PRO A 114 -7.98 -4.97 -10.33
CA PRO A 114 -8.57 -5.80 -9.28
C PRO A 114 -8.43 -7.29 -9.57
N GLY A 115 -8.02 -8.08 -8.58
CA GLY A 115 -7.78 -9.52 -8.72
C GLY A 115 -6.61 -9.91 -9.63
N GLY A 116 -6.02 -8.95 -10.34
CA GLY A 116 -4.84 -9.15 -11.18
C GLY A 116 -3.56 -9.30 -10.36
N ALA A 117 -2.53 -9.89 -10.97
CA ALA A 117 -1.20 -10.00 -10.39
C ALA A 117 -0.20 -9.08 -11.11
N GLN A 118 -0.67 -7.94 -11.63
CA GLN A 118 0.15 -7.01 -12.41
C GLN A 118 -0.03 -5.58 -11.92
N ARG A 119 1.09 -4.86 -11.91
CA ARG A 119 1.18 -3.43 -11.65
C ARG A 119 1.69 -2.73 -12.90
N LEU A 120 1.00 -1.69 -13.33
CA LEU A 120 1.50 -0.72 -14.29
C LEU A 120 2.11 0.45 -13.52
N THR A 121 3.30 0.88 -13.92
CA THR A 121 3.96 2.09 -13.41
C THR A 121 4.12 3.07 -14.55
N LEU A 122 3.58 4.28 -14.38
CA LEU A 122 3.88 5.41 -15.24
C LEU A 122 5.01 6.22 -14.60
N HIS A 123 6.06 6.47 -15.38
CA HIS A 123 7.07 7.47 -15.04
C HIS A 123 6.56 8.80 -15.57
N ALA A 124 6.24 9.73 -14.68
CA ALA A 124 5.74 11.04 -15.02
C ALA A 124 6.79 12.12 -14.69
N PHE A 125 6.71 13.26 -15.37
CA PHE A 125 7.58 14.41 -15.17
C PHE A 125 6.82 15.72 -15.32
N GLY A 126 7.10 16.69 -14.44
CA GLY A 126 6.50 18.02 -14.45
C GLY A 126 6.02 18.43 -13.05
N ASP A 127 5.16 19.45 -12.99
CA ASP A 127 4.57 19.89 -11.73
C ASP A 127 3.32 19.04 -11.41
N ALA A 128 3.45 18.11 -10.46
CA ALA A 128 2.36 17.24 -10.06
C ALA A 128 1.16 18.00 -9.45
N SER A 129 1.32 19.27 -9.02
CA SER A 129 0.18 20.10 -8.62
C SER A 129 -0.66 20.57 -9.82
N LYS A 130 -0.07 20.56 -11.02
CA LYS A 130 -0.70 20.85 -12.32
C LYS A 130 -0.89 19.57 -13.13
N TRP A 131 -1.27 18.48 -12.47
CA TRP A 131 -1.48 17.19 -13.13
C TRP A 131 -2.70 17.18 -14.06
N ASN A 132 -3.67 18.08 -13.82
CA ASN A 132 -4.87 18.30 -14.62
C ASN A 132 -5.13 19.80 -14.86
N GLY A 133 -6.05 20.11 -15.78
CA GLY A 133 -6.44 21.48 -16.11
C GLY A 133 -5.77 22.04 -17.39
N PRO A 134 -6.06 23.31 -17.74
CA PRO A 134 -5.59 23.93 -18.98
C PRO A 134 -4.07 24.20 -18.97
N ASP A 135 -3.48 24.43 -17.80
CA ASP A 135 -2.05 24.70 -17.62
C ASP A 135 -1.26 23.44 -17.22
N ALA A 136 -1.81 22.25 -17.50
CA ALA A 136 -1.20 21.00 -17.09
C ALA A 136 0.13 20.75 -17.84
N ASP A 137 1.21 20.60 -17.08
CA ASP A 137 2.57 20.35 -17.58
C ASP A 137 3.14 18.98 -17.14
N PHE A 138 2.32 18.20 -16.42
CA PHE A 138 2.68 16.86 -15.95
C PHE A 138 2.46 15.82 -17.04
N MET A 139 3.55 15.22 -17.52
CA MET A 139 3.59 14.37 -18.71
C MET A 139 4.08 12.96 -18.37
N VAL A 140 3.56 11.95 -19.06
CA VAL A 140 4.09 10.58 -18.98
C VAL A 140 5.32 10.47 -19.87
N LEU A 141 6.46 10.15 -19.28
CA LEU A 141 7.71 9.86 -19.99
C LEU A 141 7.73 8.43 -20.51
N SER A 142 7.37 7.49 -19.62
CA SER A 142 7.35 6.09 -19.97
C SER A 142 6.39 5.27 -19.12
N SER A 143 6.18 4.02 -19.52
CA SER A 143 5.41 3.04 -18.75
C SER A 143 6.07 1.66 -18.71
N GLU A 144 5.91 0.98 -17.57
CA GLU A 144 6.33 -0.40 -17.39
C GLU A 144 5.25 -1.23 -16.69
N THR A 145 5.11 -2.49 -17.09
CA THR A 145 4.24 -3.45 -16.39
C THR A 145 5.09 -4.51 -15.72
N ARG A 146 4.87 -4.74 -14.42
CA ARG A 146 5.54 -5.79 -13.65
C ARG A 146 4.53 -6.68 -12.96
N ALA A 147 4.91 -7.95 -12.75
CA ALA A 147 4.14 -8.83 -11.89
C ALA A 147 4.21 -8.34 -10.44
N LEU A 148 3.08 -8.38 -9.73
CA LEU A 148 3.03 -8.21 -8.29
C LEU A 148 3.44 -9.52 -7.61
N PRO A 149 4.06 -9.45 -6.42
CA PRO A 149 4.33 -10.63 -5.62
C PRO A 149 3.04 -11.44 -5.42
N SER A 150 3.11 -12.74 -5.63
CA SER A 150 2.02 -13.66 -5.33
C SER A 150 2.34 -14.42 -4.06
N ALA A 151 1.32 -14.66 -3.24
CA ALA A 151 1.48 -15.50 -2.06
C ALA A 151 1.86 -16.93 -2.48
N ALA A 152 2.68 -17.58 -1.66
CA ALA A 152 3.00 -18.98 -1.85
C ALA A 152 1.71 -19.84 -1.79
N PRO A 153 1.65 -20.95 -2.54
CA PRO A 153 0.52 -21.88 -2.45
C PRO A 153 0.33 -22.37 -1.00
N ALA A 154 -0.90 -22.33 -0.52
CA ALA A 154 -1.28 -22.82 0.80
C ALA A 154 -2.54 -23.70 0.70
N ALA A 155 -2.64 -24.72 1.55
CA ALA A 155 -3.83 -25.55 1.64
C ALA A 155 -5.00 -24.72 2.19
N CYS A 156 -6.19 -24.91 1.64
CA CYS A 156 -7.37 -24.17 2.09
C CYS A 156 -7.67 -24.48 3.57
N PRO A 157 -7.83 -23.46 4.43
CA PRO A 157 -7.99 -23.67 5.87
C PRO A 157 -9.39 -24.19 6.26
N GLY A 158 -10.36 -24.17 5.35
CA GLY A 158 -11.71 -24.67 5.57
C GLY A 158 -12.40 -25.03 4.25
N LYS A 159 -13.25 -26.06 4.26
CA LYS A 159 -13.99 -26.52 3.06
C LYS A 159 -15.32 -25.79 2.85
N ASP A 160 -15.84 -25.16 3.88
CA ASP A 160 -16.99 -24.26 3.83
C ASP A 160 -16.54 -22.84 4.20
N PHE A 161 -17.32 -21.86 3.76
CA PHE A 161 -16.95 -20.45 3.90
C PHE A 161 -16.86 -20.02 5.36
N LYS A 162 -17.69 -20.56 6.25
CA LYS A 162 -17.67 -20.20 7.67
C LYS A 162 -16.37 -20.64 8.32
N ALA A 163 -15.98 -21.90 8.12
CA ALA A 163 -14.71 -22.42 8.62
C ALA A 163 -13.51 -21.64 8.05
N PHE A 164 -13.55 -21.32 6.75
CA PHE A 164 -12.55 -20.45 6.11
C PHE A 164 -12.47 -19.08 6.78
N LEU A 165 -13.60 -18.39 6.93
CA LEU A 165 -13.66 -17.02 7.48
C LEU A 165 -13.15 -16.97 8.93
N HIS A 166 -13.48 -17.98 9.74
CA HIS A 166 -12.94 -18.10 11.10
C HIS A 166 -11.41 -18.18 11.08
N ALA A 167 -10.84 -19.06 10.25
CA ALA A 167 -9.39 -19.20 10.13
C ALA A 167 -8.70 -17.93 9.60
N TYR A 168 -9.33 -17.27 8.61
CA TYR A 168 -8.87 -16.01 8.03
C TYR A 168 -8.86 -14.87 9.08
N ALA A 169 -9.92 -14.75 9.88
CA ALA A 169 -9.99 -13.75 10.95
C ALA A 169 -9.06 -14.07 12.13
N THR A 170 -8.66 -15.33 12.31
CA THR A 170 -7.77 -15.75 13.41
C THR A 170 -6.29 -15.53 13.08
N SER A 171 -5.85 -15.85 11.86
CA SER A 171 -4.40 -15.98 11.55
C SER A 171 -3.91 -14.99 10.50
N ALA A 172 -2.86 -14.24 10.83
CA ALA A 172 -2.16 -13.36 9.89
C ALA A 172 -1.54 -14.12 8.71
N SER A 173 -1.03 -15.34 8.92
CA SER A 173 -0.47 -16.15 7.83
C SER A 173 -1.54 -16.61 6.84
N VAL A 174 -2.74 -16.93 7.36
CA VAL A 174 -3.91 -17.26 6.52
C VAL A 174 -4.35 -16.01 5.74
N ARG A 175 -4.41 -14.84 6.38
CA ARG A 175 -4.72 -13.59 5.66
C ARG A 175 -3.74 -13.33 4.52
N SER A 176 -2.43 -13.41 4.80
CA SER A 176 -1.40 -13.22 3.78
C SER A 176 -1.53 -14.22 2.61
N ALA A 177 -1.82 -15.49 2.89
CA ALA A 177 -1.95 -16.53 1.86
C ALA A 177 -3.26 -16.46 1.04
N PHE A 178 -4.33 -15.92 1.62
CA PHE A 178 -5.67 -15.92 1.04
C PHE A 178 -6.23 -14.52 0.79
N THR A 179 -5.37 -13.50 0.73
CA THR A 179 -5.70 -12.19 0.15
C THR A 179 -5.32 -12.21 -1.33
N ALA A 180 -6.19 -11.72 -2.21
CA ALA A 180 -5.85 -11.58 -3.62
C ALA A 180 -4.64 -10.65 -3.79
N PRO A 181 -3.76 -10.84 -4.80
CA PRO A 181 -2.57 -10.00 -4.98
C PRO A 181 -2.88 -8.50 -5.05
N VAL A 182 -4.07 -8.17 -5.54
CA VAL A 182 -4.64 -6.83 -5.53
C VAL A 182 -6.02 -6.87 -4.88
N VAL A 183 -6.20 -6.08 -3.82
CA VAL A 183 -7.48 -5.87 -3.15
C VAL A 183 -8.07 -4.55 -3.61
N LYS A 184 -9.30 -4.57 -4.11
CA LYS A 184 -10.06 -3.35 -4.39
C LYS A 184 -10.59 -2.77 -3.09
N ALA A 185 -10.55 -1.45 -2.93
CA ALA A 185 -11.17 -0.78 -1.80
C ALA A 185 -11.87 0.50 -2.26
N ALA A 186 -12.78 0.97 -1.43
CA ALA A 186 -13.41 2.27 -1.56
C ALA A 186 -12.84 3.20 -0.49
N GLU A 187 -12.29 4.34 -0.91
CA GLU A 187 -11.87 5.41 -0.02
C GLU A 187 -12.85 6.58 -0.10
N LEU A 188 -13.21 7.13 1.06
CA LEU A 188 -13.96 8.38 1.13
C LEU A 188 -12.98 9.53 0.98
N HIS A 189 -13.17 10.34 -0.06
CA HIS A 189 -12.44 11.57 -0.27
C HIS A 189 -13.38 12.74 0.00
N SER A 190 -13.01 13.58 0.97
CA SER A 190 -13.76 14.77 1.35
C SER A 190 -12.96 16.02 0.99
N ASP A 191 -13.50 16.85 0.11
CA ASP A 191 -12.91 18.15 -0.23
C ASP A 191 -13.97 19.24 -0.35
N GLU A 192 -13.61 20.40 -0.91
CA GLU A 192 -14.53 21.53 -1.07
C GLU A 192 -15.73 21.23 -1.98
N GLN A 193 -15.67 20.17 -2.79
CA GLN A 193 -16.80 19.70 -3.62
C GLN A 193 -17.68 18.67 -2.91
N GLY A 194 -17.32 18.29 -1.67
CA GLY A 194 -18.05 17.34 -0.83
C GLY A 194 -17.40 15.97 -0.78
N ASP A 195 -18.18 15.01 -0.27
CA ASP A 195 -17.74 13.63 -0.09
C ASP A 195 -17.95 12.82 -1.36
N ARG A 196 -16.90 12.13 -1.80
CA ARG A 196 -16.95 11.15 -2.90
C ARG A 196 -16.27 9.86 -2.50
N VAL A 197 -16.79 8.75 -3.02
CA VAL A 197 -16.13 7.45 -2.89
C VAL A 197 -15.26 7.21 -4.12
N GLU A 198 -13.96 7.07 -3.93
CA GLU A 198 -13.01 6.74 -4.99
C GLU A 198 -12.57 5.26 -4.87
N PRO A 199 -12.72 4.45 -5.95
CA PRO A 199 -12.19 3.11 -5.95
C PRO A 199 -10.67 3.14 -6.10
N VAL A 200 -9.99 2.47 -5.19
CA VAL A 200 -8.54 2.29 -5.20
C VAL A 200 -8.19 0.81 -5.15
N ALA A 201 -6.93 0.50 -5.41
CA ALA A 201 -6.34 -0.81 -5.26
C ALA A 201 -5.24 -0.77 -4.19
N TYR A 202 -5.08 -1.89 -3.49
CA TYR A 202 -3.96 -2.15 -2.58
C TYR A 202 -3.25 -3.42 -3.04
N ALA A 203 -1.92 -3.44 -2.98
CA ALA A 203 -1.20 -4.71 -3.04
C ALA A 203 -1.52 -5.51 -1.77
N SER A 204 -1.55 -6.84 -1.86
CA SER A 204 -1.88 -7.68 -0.70
C SER A 204 -0.95 -7.48 0.50
N SER A 205 0.33 -7.13 0.26
CA SER A 205 1.31 -6.82 1.29
C SER A 205 0.98 -5.54 2.07
N ASP A 206 0.28 -4.62 1.41
CA ASP A 206 0.05 -3.26 1.90
C ASP A 206 -1.39 -3.09 2.40
N TYR A 207 -2.25 -4.08 2.15
CA TYR A 207 -3.65 -4.08 2.56
C TYR A 207 -3.80 -4.49 4.03
N ASN A 208 -4.23 -3.53 4.87
CA ASN A 208 -4.51 -3.72 6.29
C ASN A 208 -5.99 -3.47 6.66
N GLY A 209 -6.89 -3.29 5.68
CA GLY A 209 -8.27 -2.87 5.91
C GLY A 209 -9.22 -3.94 6.47
N PHE A 210 -8.76 -5.17 6.69
CA PHE A 210 -9.59 -6.25 7.24
C PHE A 210 -9.65 -6.20 8.77
N ASN A 211 -10.74 -5.63 9.28
CA ASN A 211 -10.89 -5.24 10.69
C ASN A 211 -11.74 -6.20 11.54
N LEU A 212 -11.59 -7.51 11.31
CA LEU A 212 -12.25 -8.56 12.07
C LEU A 212 -11.24 -9.53 12.66
N ALA A 213 -11.34 -9.79 13.96
CA ALA A 213 -10.67 -10.89 14.65
C ALA A 213 -11.70 -11.97 15.04
N TYR A 214 -11.27 -13.23 15.14
CA TYR A 214 -12.09 -14.32 15.70
C TYR A 214 -11.34 -14.96 16.87
N ASP A 215 -11.95 -15.01 18.06
CA ASP A 215 -11.31 -15.51 19.29
C ASP A 215 -11.52 -17.02 19.53
N GLY A 216 -12.18 -17.70 18.59
CA GLY A 216 -12.64 -19.09 18.74
C GLY A 216 -14.11 -19.22 19.16
N ARG A 217 -14.76 -18.12 19.57
CA ARG A 217 -16.16 -18.09 19.96
C ARG A 217 -16.94 -17.06 19.16
N ALA A 218 -16.45 -15.84 19.06
CA ALA A 218 -17.12 -14.73 18.39
C ALA A 218 -16.15 -13.90 17.53
N PHE A 219 -16.72 -13.11 16.63
CA PHE A 219 -15.98 -12.07 15.93
C PHE A 219 -15.85 -10.83 16.81
N HIS A 220 -14.80 -10.06 16.56
CA HIS A 220 -14.47 -8.83 17.26
C HIS A 220 -13.96 -7.79 16.27
N HIS A 221 -14.19 -6.51 16.55
CA HIS A 221 -13.64 -5.43 15.74
C HIS A 221 -12.16 -5.20 16.06
N ILE A 222 -11.36 -4.90 15.04
CA ILE A 222 -9.99 -4.41 15.18
C ILE A 222 -9.98 -2.93 14.80
N ASP A 223 -9.51 -2.05 15.67
CA ASP A 223 -9.39 -0.62 15.40
C ASP A 223 -8.18 -0.28 14.50
N ALA A 224 -7.99 1.01 14.18
CA ALA A 224 -6.90 1.46 13.31
C ALA A 224 -5.51 1.25 13.93
N GLU A 225 -5.44 1.17 15.26
CA GLU A 225 -4.21 0.92 16.03
C GLU A 225 -3.94 -0.59 16.21
N GLY A 226 -4.86 -1.45 15.76
CA GLY A 226 -4.74 -2.90 15.85
C GLY A 226 -5.28 -3.50 17.16
N HIS A 227 -5.94 -2.72 18.02
CA HIS A 227 -6.56 -3.25 19.23
C HIS A 227 -7.87 -3.96 18.90
N THR A 228 -8.09 -5.08 19.57
CA THR A 228 -9.33 -5.86 19.43
C THR A 228 -10.33 -5.47 20.50
N ASP A 229 -11.51 -5.06 20.09
CA ASP A 229 -12.64 -4.79 20.99
C ASP A 229 -13.13 -6.10 21.63
N SER A 230 -13.22 -6.13 22.96
CA SER A 230 -13.72 -7.29 23.70
C SER A 230 -15.19 -7.61 23.44
N ALA A 231 -15.99 -6.66 22.94
CA ALA A 231 -17.40 -6.86 22.64
C ALA A 231 -17.58 -7.82 21.44
N PRO A 232 -18.40 -8.88 21.56
CA PRO A 232 -18.76 -9.73 20.44
C PRO A 232 -19.47 -8.93 19.35
N LEU A 233 -19.05 -9.14 18.11
CA LEU A 233 -19.52 -8.45 16.92
C LEU A 233 -20.33 -9.41 16.04
N PRO A 234 -21.63 -9.17 15.83
CA PRO A 234 -22.42 -9.95 14.88
C PRO A 234 -21.93 -9.73 13.45
N VAL A 235 -21.62 -10.81 12.75
CA VAL A 235 -21.21 -10.81 11.35
C VAL A 235 -22.25 -11.54 10.52
N GLN A 236 -22.66 -10.93 9.41
CA GLN A 236 -23.58 -11.48 8.43
C GLN A 236 -22.81 -11.92 7.18
N THR A 237 -23.20 -13.06 6.63
CA THR A 237 -22.63 -13.58 5.38
C THR A 237 -23.73 -13.76 4.34
N THR A 238 -23.49 -13.30 3.11
CA THR A 238 -24.44 -13.43 2.00
C THR A 238 -23.70 -13.91 0.76
N ASP A 239 -24.13 -15.03 0.21
CA ASP A 239 -23.59 -15.55 -1.05
C ASP A 239 -24.12 -14.71 -2.22
N ALA A 240 -23.22 -14.35 -3.12
CA ALA A 240 -23.51 -13.64 -4.35
C ALA A 240 -23.74 -14.63 -5.50
N ALA A 241 -24.53 -14.23 -6.49
CA ALA A 241 -24.87 -15.07 -7.65
C ALA A 241 -23.66 -15.48 -8.49
N ASP A 242 -22.57 -14.72 -8.43
CA ASP A 242 -21.29 -14.98 -9.10
C ASP A 242 -20.39 -15.96 -8.32
N GLY A 243 -20.88 -16.55 -7.22
CA GLY A 243 -20.14 -17.51 -6.41
C GLY A 243 -19.18 -16.89 -5.40
N GLY A 244 -19.18 -15.55 -5.26
CA GLY A 244 -18.54 -14.87 -4.13
C GLY A 244 -19.38 -14.91 -2.86
N THR A 245 -18.79 -14.55 -1.73
CA THR A 245 -19.49 -14.36 -0.46
C THR A 245 -19.14 -12.99 0.11
N THR A 246 -20.16 -12.23 0.49
CA THR A 246 -20.01 -10.95 1.17
C THR A 246 -20.09 -11.16 2.68
N VAL A 247 -19.18 -10.55 3.42
CA VAL A 247 -19.15 -10.49 4.88
C VAL A 247 -19.47 -9.07 5.29
N ARG A 248 -20.48 -8.85 6.11
CA ARG A 248 -20.91 -7.51 6.56
C ARG A 248 -21.10 -7.47 8.07
N TYR A 249 -20.78 -6.34 8.68
CA TYR A 249 -21.06 -6.07 10.09
C TYR A 249 -21.26 -4.57 10.32
N ALA A 250 -21.99 -4.23 11.38
CA ALA A 250 -22.13 -2.86 11.87
C ALA A 250 -21.29 -2.69 13.13
N TYR A 251 -20.58 -1.58 13.26
CA TYR A 251 -19.78 -1.26 14.45
C TYR A 251 -19.96 0.21 14.84
N GLY A 252 -20.32 0.47 16.10
CA GLY A 252 -20.66 1.80 16.58
C GLY A 252 -21.85 2.42 15.83
N SER A 253 -21.78 3.73 15.57
CA SER A 253 -22.75 4.46 14.75
C SER A 253 -22.38 4.53 13.27
N SER A 254 -21.40 3.72 12.82
CA SER A 254 -21.00 3.69 11.40
C SER A 254 -21.98 2.85 10.58
N GLU A 255 -22.06 3.15 9.28
CA GLU A 255 -22.78 2.39 8.23
C GLU A 255 -22.26 0.94 8.02
N GLY A 256 -21.38 0.49 8.91
CA GLY A 256 -20.76 -0.81 8.89
C GLY A 256 -19.63 -0.93 7.88
N ARG A 257 -19.04 -2.12 7.83
CA ARG A 257 -18.05 -2.50 6.83
C ARG A 257 -18.49 -3.77 6.13
N ALA A 258 -18.08 -3.91 4.88
CA ALA A 258 -18.30 -5.11 4.13
C ALA A 258 -17.06 -5.53 3.34
N TYR A 259 -16.88 -6.83 3.22
CA TYR A 259 -15.79 -7.45 2.48
C TYR A 259 -16.37 -8.48 1.52
N ARG A 260 -15.80 -8.57 0.33
CA ARG A 260 -16.15 -9.56 -0.67
C ARG A 260 -15.03 -10.56 -0.82
N PHE A 261 -15.40 -11.83 -0.69
CA PHE A 261 -14.54 -12.97 -0.94
C PHE A 261 -14.99 -13.67 -2.21
N GLU A 262 -14.05 -14.14 -3.01
CA GLU A 262 -14.32 -14.90 -4.23
C GLU A 262 -13.65 -16.26 -4.20
N ARG A 263 -14.23 -17.23 -4.91
CA ARG A 263 -13.60 -18.54 -5.06
C ARG A 263 -12.37 -18.46 -5.95
N SER A 264 -11.29 -19.06 -5.49
CA SER A 264 -10.04 -19.26 -6.23
C SER A 264 -9.66 -20.74 -6.13
N GLY A 265 -10.00 -21.52 -7.15
CA GLY A 265 -9.96 -22.97 -7.09
C GLY A 265 -10.93 -23.51 -6.02
N ASP A 266 -10.43 -24.37 -5.14
CA ASP A 266 -11.20 -24.98 -4.06
C ASP A 266 -11.23 -24.15 -2.76
N CYS A 267 -10.80 -22.87 -2.82
CA CYS A 267 -10.73 -22.00 -1.66
C CYS A 267 -11.31 -20.61 -1.92
N TRP A 268 -11.30 -19.74 -0.92
CA TRP A 268 -11.73 -18.35 -1.01
C TRP A 268 -10.55 -17.40 -0.90
N ARG A 269 -10.70 -16.20 -1.46
CA ARG A 269 -9.77 -15.10 -1.28
C ARG A 269 -10.49 -13.79 -1.03
N LEU A 270 -9.96 -12.95 -0.15
CA LEU A 270 -10.42 -11.57 -0.03
C LEU A 270 -10.01 -10.81 -1.29
N VAL A 271 -11.00 -10.24 -2.00
CA VAL A 271 -10.76 -9.49 -3.24
C VAL A 271 -11.13 -8.02 -3.14
N GLU A 272 -12.04 -7.67 -2.23
CA GLU A 272 -12.55 -6.31 -2.15
C GLU A 272 -13.04 -5.95 -0.75
N GLN A 273 -12.74 -4.72 -0.33
CA GLN A 273 -13.44 -4.00 0.71
C GLN A 273 -14.52 -3.15 0.05
N LEU A 274 -15.77 -3.50 0.29
CA LEU A 274 -16.91 -2.80 -0.26
C LEU A 274 -17.08 -1.46 0.47
N PRO A 275 -17.58 -0.42 -0.22
CA PRO A 275 -17.96 0.81 0.44
C PRO A 275 -19.02 0.54 1.53
N PRO A 276 -19.10 1.41 2.54
CA PRO A 276 -20.25 1.39 3.44
C PRO A 276 -21.54 1.49 2.64
N ALA A 277 -22.61 0.87 3.14
CA ALA A 277 -23.91 1.05 2.53
C ALA A 277 -24.39 2.46 2.90
N LEU A 278 -24.34 3.38 1.93
CA LEU A 278 -25.03 4.66 2.05
C LEU A 278 -26.53 4.34 2.01
N ASP A 279 -27.18 4.40 3.17
CA ASP A 279 -28.64 4.21 3.29
C ASP A 279 -29.41 5.47 2.83
#